data_AF-A0AAU3C4I2-F1
#
_entry.id   AF-A0AAU3C4I2-F1
#
_cell.length_a   1.000
_cell.length_b   1.000
_cell.length_c   1.000
_cell.angle_alpha   90.00
_cell.angle_beta   90.00
_cell.angle_gamma   90.00
#
_symmetry.space_group_name_H-M   'P 1'
#
loop_
_entity.id
_entity.type
_entity.pdbx_description
1 polymer ?
#
loop_
_entity_poly.entity_id
_entity_poly.type
_entity_poly.pdbx_seq_one_letter_code
_entity_poly.pdbx_strand_id
1 'polypeptide(L)'
;MKIAFVGKGGSGKTTLSSLFIRHLAASGAPVVAMDADINQHLGAALGLEETEAAALPAMGERLPLIKDYLRGSNPRITSAETMIKTTPPGAGSRLLRVDEANPVYDACARPVELDGGAVRLMVTGPFTEADLGVACYHSKTGAVELCLNHLVDGPGEYVVVDMTAGSDSFASGLFTRFDITFLVAEPTRKGVSVYRQYKGYARDFGVALKVVGNKVQGQDDIDFLRAEVGDDLLVTVGHSDWVRAMEKGRPPRFELLEEVNRRSLHALRTAADATYELRDWERYTSQMVQFHLKNATSWGNAKTGADLAEQVDPGFVLGESPMAAA
;
A
#
# COMPACT_ATOMS: atom_id res chain seq x y z
N MET A 1 4.81 -9.68 -2.74
CA MET A 1 5.10 -8.93 -1.51
C MET A 1 4.26 -7.65 -1.49
N LYS A 2 3.52 -7.42 -0.41
CA LYS A 2 2.73 -6.23 -0.13
C LYS A 2 3.56 -5.26 0.69
N ILE A 3 3.84 -4.09 0.12
CA ILE A 3 4.81 -3.13 0.65
C ILE A 3 4.11 -1.79 0.83
N ALA A 4 4.26 -1.17 1.99
CA ALA A 4 3.82 0.19 2.24
C ALA A 4 5.00 1.15 2.35
N PHE A 5 4.89 2.33 1.72
CA PHE A 5 5.73 3.48 2.00
C PHE A 5 4.92 4.48 2.84
N VAL A 6 5.43 4.77 4.04
CA VAL A 6 4.77 5.66 5.01
C VAL A 6 5.76 6.67 5.57
N GLY A 7 5.26 7.72 6.20
CA GLY A 7 6.11 8.76 6.80
C GLY A 7 5.37 10.08 6.98
N LYS A 8 6.10 11.08 7.47
CA LYS A 8 5.57 12.44 7.62
C LYS A 8 5.29 13.09 6.26
N GLY A 9 4.32 14.00 6.20
CA GLY A 9 4.17 14.90 5.05
C GLY A 9 5.48 15.62 4.72
N GLY A 10 5.89 15.56 3.44
CA GLY A 10 7.14 16.15 2.96
C GLY A 10 8.41 15.34 3.19
N SER A 11 8.34 14.13 3.80
CA SER A 11 9.55 13.32 4.05
C SER A 11 10.14 12.67 2.79
N GLY A 12 9.43 12.70 1.65
CA GLY A 12 9.86 12.10 0.38
C GLY A 12 9.38 10.67 0.15
N LYS A 13 8.25 10.28 0.74
CA LYS A 13 7.62 8.95 0.58
C LYS A 13 7.35 8.61 -0.88
N THR A 14 6.58 9.46 -1.57
CA THR A 14 6.18 9.28 -2.97
C THR A 14 7.39 9.19 -3.90
N THR A 15 8.43 9.99 -3.64
CA THR A 15 9.69 9.92 -4.38
C THR A 15 10.40 8.58 -4.16
N LEU A 16 10.46 8.08 -2.92
CA LEU A 16 11.10 6.79 -2.63
C LEU A 16 10.28 5.59 -3.11
N SER A 17 8.96 5.65 -3.01
CA SER A 17 8.08 4.62 -3.55
C SER A 17 8.16 4.58 -5.08
N SER A 18 8.21 5.73 -5.76
CA SER A 18 8.39 5.78 -7.22
C SER A 18 9.74 5.23 -7.66
N LEU A 19 10.84 5.58 -6.97
CA LEU A 19 12.17 5.01 -7.23
C LEU A 19 12.19 3.49 -7.03
N PHE A 20 11.51 3.00 -6.00
CA PHE A 20 11.40 1.57 -5.73
C PHE A 20 10.56 0.85 -6.80
N ILE A 21 9.44 1.43 -7.23
CA ILE A 21 8.61 0.90 -8.32
C ILE A 21 9.42 0.84 -9.64
N ARG A 22 10.18 1.90 -9.97
CA ARG A 22 11.09 1.91 -11.13
C ARG A 22 12.15 0.82 -11.04
N HIS A 23 12.74 0.61 -9.86
CA HIS A 23 13.69 -0.47 -9.63
C HIS A 23 13.10 -1.85 -9.90
N LEU A 24 11.86 -2.08 -9.45
CA LEU A 24 11.15 -3.33 -9.68
C LEU A 24 10.80 -3.51 -11.17
N ALA A 25 10.28 -2.47 -11.81
CA ALA A 25 9.93 -2.46 -13.24
C ALA A 25 11.15 -2.75 -14.12
N ALA A 26 12.28 -2.10 -13.86
CA ALA A 26 13.54 -2.31 -14.58
C ALA A 26 14.10 -3.74 -14.42
N SER A 27 13.66 -4.48 -13.40
CA SER A 27 14.02 -5.89 -13.20
C SER A 27 13.04 -6.88 -13.84
N GLY A 28 11.98 -6.39 -14.49
CA GLY A 28 10.92 -7.20 -15.11
C GLY A 28 9.93 -7.80 -14.10
N ALA A 29 9.87 -7.30 -12.87
CA ALA A 29 8.94 -7.83 -11.87
C ALA A 29 7.49 -7.35 -12.13
N PRO A 30 6.47 -8.19 -11.91
CA PRO A 30 5.08 -7.75 -11.90
C PRO A 30 4.81 -6.79 -10.73
N VAL A 31 4.30 -5.59 -11.02
CA VAL A 31 4.02 -4.56 -10.01
C VAL A 31 2.62 -3.99 -10.14
N VAL A 32 1.88 -3.97 -9.03
CA VAL A 32 0.71 -3.12 -8.83
C VAL A 32 1.10 -1.98 -7.88
N ALA A 33 1.13 -0.76 -8.40
CA ALA A 33 1.36 0.46 -7.63
C ALA A 33 0.01 1.09 -7.25
N MET A 34 -0.20 1.40 -5.97
CA MET A 34 -1.42 2.04 -5.47
C MET A 34 -1.09 3.38 -4.82
N ASP A 35 -1.70 4.45 -5.30
CA ASP A 35 -1.63 5.79 -4.68
C ASP A 35 -2.78 5.99 -3.69
N ALA A 36 -2.44 5.91 -2.41
CA ALA A 36 -3.33 6.12 -1.27
C ALA A 36 -2.87 7.32 -0.42
N ASP A 37 -2.08 8.25 -0.97
CA ASP A 37 -1.80 9.56 -0.38
C ASP A 37 -2.87 10.57 -0.82
N ILE A 38 -3.21 11.51 0.06
CA ILE A 38 -4.25 12.53 -0.23
C ILE A 38 -3.85 13.45 -1.38
N ASN A 39 -2.54 13.65 -1.58
CA ASN A 39 -2.03 14.55 -2.61
C ASN A 39 -1.93 13.89 -3.99
N GLN A 40 -1.97 12.56 -4.07
CA GLN A 40 -1.92 11.76 -5.29
C GLN A 40 -0.84 12.15 -6.31
N HIS A 41 0.40 12.15 -5.85
CA HIS A 41 1.55 12.53 -6.69
C HIS A 41 2.28 11.32 -7.30
N LEU A 42 1.85 10.08 -7.03
CA LEU A 42 2.59 8.90 -7.50
C LEU A 42 2.57 8.79 -9.02
N GLY A 43 1.45 9.08 -9.68
CA GLY A 43 1.37 9.05 -11.15
C GLY A 43 2.40 9.98 -11.81
N ALA A 44 2.47 11.23 -11.35
CA ALA A 44 3.47 12.20 -11.82
C ALA A 44 4.90 11.77 -11.47
N ALA A 45 5.14 11.19 -10.29
CA ALA A 45 6.46 10.67 -9.90
C ALA A 45 6.90 9.46 -10.76
N LEU A 46 5.95 8.70 -11.28
CA LEU A 46 6.19 7.65 -12.27
C LEU A 46 6.34 8.22 -13.70
N GLY A 47 6.11 9.51 -13.92
CA GLY A 47 6.37 10.19 -15.18
C GLY A 47 5.15 10.33 -16.10
N LEU A 48 3.94 10.16 -15.56
CA LEU A 48 2.72 10.58 -16.25
C LEU A 48 2.67 12.11 -16.31
N GLU A 49 2.21 12.64 -17.45
CA GLU A 49 1.86 14.05 -17.55
C GLU A 49 0.68 14.39 -16.62
N GLU A 50 0.55 15.65 -16.23
CA GLU A 50 -0.50 16.09 -15.29
C GLU A 50 -1.91 15.75 -15.79
N THR A 51 -2.13 15.85 -17.11
CA THR A 51 -3.41 15.49 -17.75
C THR A 51 -3.67 13.98 -17.72
N GLU A 52 -2.64 13.15 -17.86
CA GLU A 52 -2.75 11.69 -17.79
C GLU A 52 -3.01 11.25 -16.35
N ALA A 53 -2.28 11.82 -15.40
CA ALA A 53 -2.46 11.56 -13.97
C ALA A 53 -3.86 11.97 -13.50
N ALA A 54 -4.37 13.12 -13.94
CA ALA A 54 -5.73 13.57 -13.62
C ALA A 54 -6.83 12.70 -14.25
N ALA A 55 -6.54 12.01 -15.36
CA ALA A 55 -7.48 11.11 -16.03
C ALA A 55 -7.51 9.69 -15.46
N LEU A 56 -6.67 9.38 -14.46
CA LEU A 56 -6.65 8.07 -13.82
C LEU A 56 -8.00 7.77 -13.14
N PRO A 57 -8.57 6.57 -13.33
CA PRO A 57 -9.84 6.21 -12.72
C PRO A 57 -9.70 6.09 -11.20
N ALA A 58 -10.50 6.85 -10.47
CA ALA A 58 -10.57 6.78 -9.02
C ALA A 58 -11.18 5.45 -8.54
N MET A 59 -10.45 4.68 -7.74
CA MET A 59 -10.97 3.43 -7.16
C MET A 59 -12.26 3.65 -6.34
N GLY A 60 -12.39 4.80 -5.66
CA GLY A 60 -13.57 5.14 -4.89
C GLY A 60 -14.86 5.22 -5.71
N GLU A 61 -14.77 5.69 -6.97
CA GLU A 61 -15.91 5.77 -7.90
C GLU A 61 -16.30 4.40 -8.46
N ARG A 62 -15.39 3.42 -8.36
CA ARG A 62 -15.58 2.05 -8.82
C ARG A 62 -15.90 1.09 -7.67
N LEU A 63 -16.15 1.60 -6.46
CA LEU A 63 -16.34 0.78 -5.27
C LEU A 63 -17.48 -0.25 -5.39
N PRO A 64 -18.65 0.05 -5.99
CA PRO A 64 -19.69 -0.97 -6.22
C PRO A 64 -19.17 -2.15 -7.07
N LEU A 65 -18.48 -1.86 -8.18
CA LEU A 65 -17.88 -2.88 -9.05
C LEU A 65 -16.83 -3.71 -8.31
N ILE A 66 -15.94 -3.06 -7.55
CA ILE A 66 -14.91 -3.73 -6.76
C ILE A 66 -15.57 -4.71 -5.77
N LYS A 67 -16.56 -4.23 -5.01
CA LYS A 67 -17.26 -5.05 -4.02
C LYS A 67 -17.98 -6.23 -4.67
N ASP A 68 -18.74 -6.00 -5.74
CA ASP A 68 -19.46 -7.08 -6.43
C ASP A 68 -18.51 -8.14 -7.01
N TYR A 69 -17.38 -7.71 -7.56
CA TYR A 69 -16.37 -8.64 -8.07
C TYR A 69 -15.78 -9.49 -6.94
N LEU A 70 -15.29 -8.85 -5.87
CA LEU A 70 -14.63 -9.50 -4.72
C LEU A 70 -15.56 -10.39 -3.91
N ARG A 71 -16.83 -9.98 -3.76
CA ARG A 71 -17.88 -10.78 -3.11
C ARG A 71 -18.02 -12.16 -3.74
N GLY A 72 -17.91 -12.23 -5.08
CA GLY A 72 -18.05 -13.50 -5.79
C GLY A 72 -19.40 -14.17 -5.52
N SER A 73 -19.35 -15.47 -5.26
CA SER A 73 -20.48 -16.30 -4.85
C SER A 73 -20.54 -16.50 -3.32
N ASN A 74 -19.82 -15.68 -2.53
CA ASN A 74 -19.74 -15.87 -1.08
C ASN A 74 -21.14 -15.82 -0.44
N PRO A 75 -21.61 -16.92 0.18
CA PRO A 75 -22.97 -17.03 0.70
C PRO A 75 -23.18 -16.18 1.97
N ARG A 76 -22.10 -15.81 2.68
CA ARG A 76 -22.14 -14.97 3.88
C ARG A 76 -22.24 -13.48 3.56
N ILE A 77 -21.97 -13.09 2.32
CA ILE A 77 -22.08 -11.71 1.85
C ILE A 77 -23.19 -11.66 0.79
N THR A 78 -24.42 -11.44 1.25
CA THR A 78 -25.62 -11.44 0.40
C THR A 78 -25.71 -10.22 -0.52
N SER A 79 -25.11 -9.10 -0.12
CA SER A 79 -25.09 -7.85 -0.90
C SER A 79 -23.78 -7.07 -0.71
N ALA A 80 -23.25 -6.53 -1.81
CA ALA A 80 -22.10 -5.63 -1.80
C ALA A 80 -22.34 -4.34 -0.98
N GLU A 81 -23.60 -3.92 -0.81
CA GLU A 81 -23.96 -2.76 0.00
C GLU A 81 -23.58 -2.95 1.47
N THR A 82 -23.62 -4.19 1.96
CA THR A 82 -23.24 -4.55 3.34
C THR A 82 -21.73 -4.70 3.52
N MET A 83 -20.95 -4.68 2.44
CA MET A 83 -19.48 -4.76 2.55
C MET A 83 -18.92 -3.42 3.04
N ILE A 84 -18.01 -3.48 4.00
CA ILE A 84 -17.18 -2.35 4.44
C ILE A 84 -15.73 -2.61 4.05
N LYS A 85 -14.86 -1.60 4.19
CA LYS A 85 -13.45 -1.71 3.78
C LYS A 85 -12.67 -2.84 4.46
N THR A 86 -13.12 -3.26 5.64
CA THR A 86 -12.53 -4.37 6.41
C THR A 86 -13.22 -5.72 6.16
N THR A 87 -14.25 -5.81 5.30
CA THR A 87 -14.96 -7.07 5.04
C THR A 87 -13.96 -8.12 4.53
N PRO A 88 -13.80 -9.27 5.22
CA PRO A 88 -12.86 -10.31 4.82
C PRO A 88 -13.42 -11.18 3.67
N PRO A 89 -12.56 -11.81 2.87
CA PRO A 89 -12.96 -12.91 2.00
C PRO A 89 -13.42 -14.14 2.82
N GLY A 90 -14.21 -14.98 2.17
CA GLY A 90 -14.65 -16.28 2.66
C GLY A 90 -14.84 -17.26 1.50
N ALA A 91 -15.37 -18.45 1.78
CA ALA A 91 -15.71 -19.40 0.73
C ALA A 91 -16.58 -18.74 -0.36
N GLY A 92 -16.19 -18.83 -1.63
CA GLY A 92 -16.88 -18.21 -2.76
C GLY A 92 -16.50 -16.75 -3.07
N SER A 93 -15.74 -16.07 -2.22
CA SER A 93 -15.14 -14.78 -2.56
C SER A 93 -14.12 -14.92 -3.70
N ARG A 94 -13.99 -13.89 -4.54
CA ARG A 94 -12.90 -13.82 -5.51
C ARG A 94 -11.68 -13.17 -4.88
N LEU A 95 -10.51 -13.70 -5.20
CA LEU A 95 -9.23 -13.15 -4.79
C LEU A 95 -8.54 -12.52 -6.00
N LEU A 96 -7.91 -11.36 -5.79
CA LEU A 96 -7.09 -10.67 -6.79
C LEU A 96 -5.69 -11.28 -6.82
N ARG A 97 -5.13 -11.47 -8.01
CA ARG A 97 -3.71 -11.80 -8.24
C ARG A 97 -2.98 -10.59 -8.81
N VAL A 98 -1.68 -10.46 -8.54
CA VAL A 98 -0.89 -9.30 -9.02
C VAL A 98 -0.81 -9.29 -10.54
N ASP A 99 -0.59 -10.46 -11.14
CA ASP A 99 -0.57 -10.63 -12.58
C ASP A 99 -1.73 -11.46 -13.11
N GLU A 100 -2.86 -10.79 -13.30
CA GLU A 100 -4.03 -11.34 -13.99
C GLU A 100 -4.81 -10.26 -14.73
N ALA A 101 -5.68 -10.69 -15.63
CA ALA A 101 -6.74 -9.83 -16.17
C ALA A 101 -8.01 -10.03 -15.35
N ASN A 102 -8.58 -8.94 -14.84
CA ASN A 102 -9.85 -8.98 -14.12
C ASN A 102 -10.61 -7.64 -14.27
N PRO A 103 -11.94 -7.63 -14.07
CA PRO A 103 -12.75 -6.42 -14.18
C PRO A 103 -12.34 -5.27 -13.26
N VAL A 104 -11.72 -5.55 -12.11
CA VAL A 104 -11.24 -4.50 -11.19
C VAL A 104 -10.06 -3.77 -11.81
N TYR A 105 -9.08 -4.49 -12.37
CA TYR A 105 -7.94 -3.90 -13.04
C TYR A 105 -8.34 -3.21 -14.34
N ASP A 106 -9.25 -3.78 -15.13
CA ASP A 106 -9.76 -3.12 -16.35
C ASP A 106 -10.41 -1.76 -16.02
N ALA A 107 -11.17 -1.70 -14.93
CA ALA A 107 -11.88 -0.50 -14.51
C ALA A 107 -10.98 0.53 -13.80
N CYS A 108 -9.98 0.08 -13.03
CA CYS A 108 -9.29 0.92 -12.05
C CYS A 108 -7.77 1.05 -12.26
N ALA A 109 -7.15 0.18 -13.05
CA ALA A 109 -5.71 0.22 -13.28
C ALA A 109 -5.37 0.82 -14.65
N ARG A 110 -4.24 1.51 -14.74
CA ARG A 110 -3.64 1.93 -16.01
C ARG A 110 -2.20 1.44 -16.09
N PRO A 111 -1.78 0.85 -17.22
CA PRO A 111 -0.38 0.53 -17.42
C PRO A 111 0.43 1.83 -17.51
N VAL A 112 1.57 1.86 -16.84
CA VAL A 112 2.57 2.93 -16.95
C VAL A 112 3.87 2.28 -17.41
N GLU A 113 4.36 2.67 -18.58
CA GLU A 113 5.63 2.21 -19.13
C GLU A 113 6.78 2.88 -18.36
N LEU A 114 7.63 2.08 -17.72
CA LEU A 114 8.71 2.52 -16.86
C LEU A 114 9.95 1.69 -17.13
N ASP A 115 11.03 2.36 -17.54
CA ASP A 115 12.38 1.82 -17.45
C ASP A 115 12.54 0.41 -18.07
N GLY A 116 11.87 0.19 -19.21
CA GLY A 116 11.91 -1.07 -19.98
C GLY A 116 10.88 -2.12 -19.57
N GLY A 117 10.00 -1.83 -18.61
CA GLY A 117 8.84 -2.64 -18.24
C GLY A 117 7.57 -1.82 -18.11
N ALA A 118 6.50 -2.45 -17.63
CA ALA A 118 5.22 -1.81 -17.37
C ALA A 118 4.72 -2.15 -15.96
N VAL A 119 4.11 -1.17 -15.28
CA VAL A 119 3.49 -1.37 -13.98
C VAL A 119 2.01 -1.00 -14.05
N ARG A 120 1.17 -1.65 -13.22
CA ARG A 120 -0.24 -1.28 -13.08
C ARG A 120 -0.36 -0.20 -12.02
N LEU A 121 -0.74 1.02 -12.39
CA LEU A 121 -1.02 2.10 -11.46
C LEU A 121 -2.53 2.19 -11.16
N MET A 122 -2.87 2.25 -9.88
CA MET A 122 -4.23 2.48 -9.38
C MET A 122 -4.20 3.67 -8.40
N VAL A 123 -5.25 4.49 -8.41
CA VAL A 123 -5.32 5.68 -7.54
C VAL A 123 -6.63 5.72 -6.77
N THR A 124 -6.58 6.21 -5.53
CA THR A 124 -7.80 6.38 -4.73
C THR A 124 -8.73 7.48 -5.26
N GLY A 125 -8.20 8.39 -6.10
CA GLY A 125 -8.90 9.56 -6.67
C GLY A 125 -8.86 10.81 -5.78
N PRO A 126 -8.70 12.01 -6.35
CA PRO A 126 -8.54 13.26 -5.57
C PRO A 126 -9.79 13.57 -4.75
N PHE A 127 -9.67 14.40 -3.73
CA PHE A 127 -10.83 14.90 -2.99
C PHE A 127 -11.64 15.83 -3.90
N THR A 128 -12.92 15.54 -4.10
CA THR A 128 -13.81 16.37 -4.94
C THR A 128 -14.57 17.38 -4.08
N GLU A 129 -15.15 18.42 -4.68
CA GLU A 129 -16.00 19.36 -3.93
C GLU A 129 -17.20 18.68 -3.26
N ALA A 130 -17.70 17.57 -3.83
CA ALA A 130 -18.76 16.77 -3.23
C ALA A 130 -18.31 16.00 -1.96
N ASP A 131 -17.00 15.81 -1.77
CA ASP A 131 -16.43 15.18 -0.58
C ASP A 131 -16.21 16.19 0.56
N LEU A 132 -16.09 17.50 0.24
CA LEU A 132 -15.83 18.58 1.21
C LEU A 132 -17.01 18.73 2.19
N GLY A 133 -16.77 18.37 3.44
CA GLY A 133 -17.75 18.48 4.53
C GLY A 133 -18.76 17.32 4.63
N VAL A 134 -18.66 16.30 3.77
CA VAL A 134 -19.63 15.19 3.69
C VAL A 134 -18.96 13.82 3.93
N ALA A 135 -17.75 13.60 3.40
CA ALA A 135 -17.04 12.33 3.53
C ALA A 135 -15.65 12.54 4.14
N CYS A 136 -15.26 11.73 5.12
CA CYS A 136 -13.86 11.72 5.59
C CYS A 136 -12.98 10.98 4.57
N TYR A 137 -11.72 11.40 4.36
CA TYR A 137 -10.76 10.78 3.44
C TYR A 137 -10.60 9.25 3.65
N HIS A 138 -10.95 8.76 4.84
CA HIS A 138 -11.08 7.33 5.19
C HIS A 138 -11.97 6.51 4.25
N SER A 139 -12.90 7.15 3.52
CA SER A 139 -13.75 6.48 2.54
C SER A 139 -12.97 6.09 1.27
N LYS A 140 -11.94 6.85 0.88
CA LYS A 140 -11.20 6.64 -0.37
C LYS A 140 -10.11 5.59 -0.26
N THR A 141 -9.41 5.51 0.87
CA THR A 141 -8.47 4.40 1.14
C THR A 141 -9.18 3.06 1.37
N GLY A 142 -10.50 3.08 1.58
CA GLY A 142 -11.30 1.87 1.78
C GLY A 142 -11.28 0.90 0.59
N ALA A 143 -11.15 1.41 -0.64
CA ALA A 143 -11.00 0.56 -1.81
C ALA A 143 -9.64 -0.18 -1.83
N VAL A 144 -8.56 0.52 -1.47
CA VAL A 144 -7.22 -0.06 -1.35
C VAL A 144 -7.20 -1.15 -0.27
N GLU A 145 -7.75 -0.84 0.91
CA GLU A 145 -7.83 -1.82 2.00
C GLU A 145 -8.66 -3.05 1.62
N LEU A 146 -9.81 -2.85 0.97
CA LEU A 146 -10.66 -3.95 0.53
C LEU A 146 -9.96 -4.82 -0.52
N CYS A 147 -9.26 -4.22 -1.48
CA CYS A 147 -8.43 -4.95 -2.44
C CYS A 147 -7.33 -5.75 -1.73
N LEU A 148 -6.59 -5.15 -0.79
CA LEU A 148 -5.52 -5.83 -0.05
C LEU A 148 -6.02 -6.99 0.83
N ASN A 149 -7.24 -6.88 1.37
CA ASN A 149 -7.92 -7.96 2.09
C ASN A 149 -8.21 -9.17 1.19
N HIS A 150 -8.39 -8.95 -0.12
CA HIS A 150 -8.72 -9.98 -1.10
C HIS A 150 -7.57 -10.27 -2.07
N LEU A 151 -6.38 -9.70 -1.86
CA LEU A 151 -5.24 -9.87 -2.77
C LEU A 151 -4.32 -10.98 -2.27
N VAL A 152 -3.93 -11.85 -3.19
CA VAL A 152 -2.92 -12.87 -2.98
C VAL A 152 -1.85 -12.74 -4.06
N ASP A 153 -0.62 -12.63 -3.62
CA ASP A 153 0.55 -12.43 -4.46
C ASP A 153 1.57 -13.56 -4.24
N GLY A 154 2.31 -13.91 -5.29
CA GLY A 154 3.34 -14.94 -5.28
C GLY A 154 4.78 -14.40 -5.10
N PRO A 155 5.78 -15.29 -5.11
CA PRO A 155 7.18 -14.90 -5.05
C PRO A 155 7.55 -14.04 -6.26
N GLY A 156 8.22 -12.91 -6.03
CA GLY A 156 8.64 -12.00 -7.09
C GLY A 156 7.53 -11.11 -7.68
N GLU A 157 6.30 -11.19 -7.18
CA GLU A 157 5.21 -10.25 -7.51
C GLU A 157 5.14 -9.15 -6.45
N TYR A 158 4.86 -7.89 -6.81
CA TYR A 158 4.89 -6.78 -5.85
C TYR A 158 3.61 -5.94 -5.88
N VAL A 159 3.12 -5.58 -4.70
CA VAL A 159 2.11 -4.53 -4.51
C VAL A 159 2.76 -3.43 -3.68
N VAL A 160 2.94 -2.25 -4.27
CA VAL A 160 3.57 -1.10 -3.61
C VAL A 160 2.52 -0.02 -3.37
N VAL A 161 2.28 0.31 -2.11
CA VAL A 161 1.28 1.30 -1.71
C VAL A 161 1.98 2.53 -1.13
N ASP A 162 1.83 3.68 -1.80
CA ASP A 162 2.23 4.98 -1.25
C ASP A 162 1.09 5.52 -0.39
N MET A 163 1.32 5.74 0.90
CA MET A 163 0.29 6.23 1.79
C MET A 163 0.83 7.16 2.87
N THR A 164 -0.08 7.91 3.49
CA THR A 164 0.26 8.72 4.66
C THR A 164 0.45 7.84 5.91
N ALA A 165 1.38 8.20 6.81
CA ALA A 165 1.50 7.58 8.13
C ALA A 165 0.42 8.09 9.11
N GLY A 166 -0.83 8.18 8.64
CA GLY A 166 -1.95 8.71 9.41
C GLY A 166 -2.51 7.71 10.42
N SER A 167 -3.28 8.23 11.38
CA SER A 167 -4.15 7.45 12.28
C SER A 167 -5.10 6.51 11.53
N ASP A 168 -5.39 6.85 10.29
CA ASP A 168 -6.40 6.26 9.44
C ASP A 168 -6.07 4.80 9.12
N SER A 169 -4.79 4.52 8.85
CA SER A 169 -4.30 3.17 8.60
C SER A 169 -4.45 2.27 9.84
N PHE A 170 -4.41 2.84 11.04
CA PHE A 170 -4.58 2.12 12.31
C PHE A 170 -6.05 1.94 12.71
N ALA A 171 -6.92 2.86 12.32
CA ALA A 171 -8.35 2.81 12.64
C ALA A 171 -9.03 1.57 12.02
N SER A 172 -8.63 1.16 10.81
CA SER A 172 -9.21 0.01 10.13
C SER A 172 -8.34 -1.25 10.12
N GLY A 173 -7.07 -1.13 10.51
CA GLY A 173 -6.14 -2.26 10.51
C GLY A 173 -5.37 -2.41 9.19
N LEU A 174 -5.48 -1.48 8.25
CA LEU A 174 -4.75 -1.46 6.99
C LEU A 174 -3.24 -1.71 7.16
N PHE A 175 -2.62 -1.18 8.23
CA PHE A 175 -1.19 -1.40 8.51
C PHE A 175 -0.80 -2.90 8.67
N THR A 176 -1.76 -3.77 8.98
CA THR A 176 -1.56 -5.22 9.12
C THR A 176 -1.66 -5.99 7.80
N ARG A 177 -1.82 -5.28 6.68
CA ARG A 177 -1.95 -5.88 5.33
C ARG A 177 -0.65 -5.89 4.54
N PHE A 178 0.43 -5.37 5.12
CA PHE A 178 1.73 -5.29 4.49
C PHE A 178 2.68 -6.31 5.11
N ASP A 179 3.45 -7.00 4.27
CA ASP A 179 4.53 -7.84 4.75
C ASP A 179 5.66 -6.99 5.33
N ILE A 180 5.90 -5.83 4.70
CA ILE A 180 6.86 -4.84 5.17
C ILE A 180 6.36 -3.42 4.95
N THR A 181 6.59 -2.58 5.96
CA THR A 181 6.39 -1.13 5.89
C THR A 181 7.74 -0.43 5.91
N PHE A 182 8.02 0.33 4.86
CA PHE A 182 9.14 1.27 4.79
C PHE A 182 8.69 2.64 5.29
N LEU A 183 9.18 3.03 6.45
CA LEU A 183 8.93 4.34 7.03
C LEU A 183 10.04 5.32 6.65
N VAL A 184 9.68 6.31 5.86
CA VAL A 184 10.58 7.37 5.40
C VAL A 184 10.69 8.46 6.46
N ALA A 185 11.89 8.61 7.03
CA ALA A 185 12.19 9.57 8.08
C ALA A 185 13.32 10.51 7.67
N GLU A 186 13.10 11.81 7.85
CA GLU A 186 14.16 12.82 7.79
C GLU A 186 14.96 12.80 9.11
N PRO A 187 16.26 13.17 9.11
CA PRO A 187 17.11 13.26 10.31
C PRO A 187 16.72 14.45 11.20
N THR A 188 15.48 14.46 11.67
CA THR A 188 14.92 15.49 12.54
C THR A 188 14.03 14.85 13.59
N ARG A 189 13.89 15.49 14.76
CA ARG A 189 12.98 15.03 15.82
C ARG A 189 11.54 14.81 15.35
N LYS A 190 11.06 15.67 14.43
CA LYS A 190 9.71 15.56 13.84
C LYS A 190 9.61 14.42 12.82
N GLY A 191 10.69 14.09 12.12
CA GLY A 191 10.74 12.95 11.20
C GLY A 191 10.64 11.64 11.95
N VAL A 192 11.48 11.47 12.98
CA VAL A 192 11.54 10.24 13.79
C VAL A 192 10.38 10.08 14.78
N SER A 193 9.64 11.15 15.12
CA SER A 193 8.46 11.04 15.98
C SER A 193 7.35 10.18 15.35
N VAL A 194 7.17 10.28 14.02
CA VAL A 194 6.21 9.43 13.28
C VAL A 194 6.61 7.97 13.35
N TYR A 195 7.92 7.67 13.29
CA TYR A 195 8.44 6.32 13.50
C TYR A 195 8.09 5.78 14.89
N ARG A 196 8.35 6.54 15.96
CA ARG A 196 8.04 6.12 17.34
C ARG A 196 6.55 5.82 17.51
N GLN A 197 5.69 6.68 16.96
CA GLN A 197 4.25 6.50 17.02
C GLN A 197 3.82 5.23 16.25
N TYR A 198 4.30 5.07 15.02
CA TYR A 198 3.98 3.91 14.19
C TYR A 198 4.43 2.60 14.85
N LYS A 199 5.67 2.55 15.35
CA LYS A 199 6.23 1.39 16.06
C LYS A 199 5.44 1.06 17.32
N GLY A 200 4.96 2.07 18.04
CA GLY A 200 4.09 1.89 19.20
C GLY A 200 2.76 1.21 18.83
N TYR A 201 2.09 1.67 17.78
CA TYR A 201 0.81 1.09 17.34
C TYR A 201 0.95 -0.28 16.68
N ALA A 202 2.06 -0.55 15.98
CA ALA A 202 2.29 -1.80 15.26
C ALA A 202 2.88 -2.93 16.12
N ARG A 203 3.34 -2.62 17.36
CA ARG A 203 4.12 -3.51 18.23
C ARG A 203 3.53 -4.91 18.37
N ASP A 204 2.23 -5.01 18.60
CA ASP A 204 1.56 -6.27 18.94
C ASP A 204 0.98 -6.98 17.71
N PHE A 205 1.22 -6.45 16.51
CA PHE A 205 0.68 -6.98 15.26
C PHE A 205 1.73 -7.67 14.39
N GLY A 206 3.00 -7.66 14.83
CA GLY A 206 4.13 -8.32 14.18
C GLY A 206 4.42 -7.85 12.75
N VAL A 207 4.04 -6.63 12.40
CA VAL A 207 4.31 -6.02 11.09
C VAL A 207 5.80 -5.72 10.99
N ALA A 208 6.45 -6.12 9.89
CA ALA A 208 7.84 -5.76 9.68
C ALA A 208 7.95 -4.27 9.36
N LEU A 209 8.68 -3.53 10.19
CA LEU A 209 8.89 -2.09 10.05
C LEU A 209 10.36 -1.82 9.82
N LYS A 210 10.70 -1.12 8.72
CA LYS A 210 12.06 -0.66 8.43
C LYS A 210 12.05 0.81 8.09
N VAL A 211 13.11 1.52 8.47
CA VAL A 211 13.26 2.96 8.30
C VAL A 211 14.18 3.25 7.13
N VAL A 212 13.73 4.14 6.25
CA VAL A 212 14.53 4.74 5.18
C VAL A 212 14.85 6.17 5.59
N GLY A 213 16.12 6.40 5.96
CA GLY A 213 16.61 7.73 6.29
C GLY A 213 16.72 8.59 5.04
N ASN A 214 15.88 9.60 4.86
CA ASN A 214 15.88 10.42 3.66
C ASN A 214 16.43 11.83 3.90
N LYS A 215 16.95 12.46 2.84
CA LYS A 215 17.58 13.79 2.87
C LYS A 215 18.77 13.88 3.82
N VAL A 216 19.52 12.78 3.94
CA VAL A 216 20.74 12.69 4.74
C VAL A 216 21.85 13.51 4.07
N GLN A 217 22.49 14.40 4.82
CA GLN A 217 23.55 15.30 4.34
C GLN A 217 24.95 14.82 4.73
N GLY A 218 25.08 14.04 5.79
CA GLY A 218 26.38 13.58 6.27
C GLY A 218 26.30 12.60 7.42
N GLN A 219 27.46 12.33 8.05
CA GLN A 219 27.59 11.32 9.10
C GLN A 219 26.76 11.65 10.35
N ASP A 220 26.66 12.93 10.74
CA ASP A 220 25.87 13.37 11.89
C ASP A 220 24.39 12.97 11.77
N ASP A 221 23.80 13.13 10.57
CA ASP A 221 22.42 12.71 10.29
C ASP A 221 22.25 11.19 10.41
N ILE A 222 23.25 10.42 9.96
CA ILE A 222 23.24 8.96 10.05
C ILE A 222 23.31 8.53 11.51
N ASP A 223 24.20 9.16 12.28
CA ASP A 223 24.38 8.87 13.71
C ASP A 223 23.12 9.23 14.50
N PHE A 224 22.49 10.38 14.19
CA PHE A 224 21.20 10.77 14.75
C PHE A 224 20.11 9.74 14.44
N LEU A 225 19.97 9.32 13.18
CA LEU A 225 18.96 8.33 12.80
C LEU A 225 19.21 6.99 13.49
N ARG A 226 20.46 6.50 13.52
CA ARG A 226 20.82 5.27 14.23
C ARG A 226 20.50 5.36 15.72
N ALA A 227 20.77 6.48 16.36
CA ALA A 227 20.44 6.68 17.77
C ALA A 227 18.91 6.68 18.02
N GLU A 228 18.12 7.23 17.10
CA GLU A 228 16.67 7.37 17.27
C GLU A 228 15.86 6.12 16.87
N VAL A 229 16.31 5.36 15.87
CA VAL A 229 15.55 4.23 15.30
C VAL A 229 16.28 2.88 15.39
N GLY A 230 17.55 2.86 15.78
CA GLY A 230 18.33 1.63 15.98
C GLY A 230 18.39 0.74 14.73
N ASP A 231 18.23 -0.56 14.95
CA ASP A 231 18.31 -1.61 13.91
C ASP A 231 17.16 -1.58 12.88
N ASP A 232 16.19 -0.70 13.08
CA ASP A 232 15.17 -0.46 12.07
C ASP A 232 15.70 0.40 10.92
N LEU A 233 16.78 1.17 11.10
CA LEU A 233 17.41 1.91 9.99
C LEU A 233 17.99 0.94 8.97
N LEU A 234 17.34 0.81 7.82
CA LEU A 234 17.73 -0.12 6.77
C LEU A 234 18.72 0.51 5.79
N VAL A 235 18.38 1.69 5.27
CA VAL A 235 19.21 2.44 4.32
C VAL A 235 19.05 3.94 4.53
N THR A 236 20.00 4.69 4.00
CA THR A 236 19.96 6.16 3.93
C THR A 236 20.06 6.63 2.48
N VAL A 237 19.31 7.68 2.16
CA VAL A 237 19.28 8.34 0.85
C VAL A 237 19.57 9.82 1.06
N GLY A 238 20.57 10.31 0.31
CA GLY A 238 21.04 11.69 0.39
C GLY A 238 20.58 12.53 -0.80
N HIS A 239 21.30 13.60 -1.09
CA HIS A 239 21.04 14.41 -2.29
C HIS A 239 21.30 13.60 -3.56
N SER A 240 20.42 13.74 -4.55
CA SER A 240 20.53 13.11 -5.85
C SER A 240 20.10 14.09 -6.93
N ASP A 241 20.98 14.30 -7.91
CA ASP A 241 20.66 15.14 -9.07
C ASP A 241 19.65 14.43 -9.97
N TRP A 242 19.72 13.09 -10.04
CA TRP A 242 18.75 12.28 -10.75
C TRP A 242 17.34 12.47 -10.17
N VAL A 243 17.19 12.34 -8.85
CA VAL A 243 15.90 12.54 -8.17
C VAL A 243 15.42 13.96 -8.38
N ARG A 244 16.31 14.95 -8.25
CA ARG A 244 15.95 16.35 -8.47
C ARG A 244 15.50 16.65 -9.90
N ALA A 245 16.04 15.94 -10.90
CA ALA A 245 15.62 16.07 -12.28
C ALA A 245 14.23 15.43 -12.50
N MET A 246 13.99 14.24 -11.95
CA MET A 246 12.68 13.57 -11.96
C MET A 246 11.60 14.45 -11.32
N GLU A 247 11.83 14.99 -10.12
CA GLU A 247 10.89 15.88 -9.41
C GLU A 247 10.62 17.19 -10.16
N LYS A 248 11.41 17.52 -11.20
CA LYS A 248 11.19 18.64 -12.11
C LYS A 248 10.55 18.20 -13.44
N GLY A 249 9.96 17.02 -13.50
CA GLY A 249 9.33 16.45 -14.70
C GLY A 249 10.33 16.04 -15.79
N ARG A 250 11.60 15.83 -15.44
CA ARG A 250 12.66 15.47 -16.40
C ARG A 250 13.43 14.24 -15.93
N PRO A 251 12.76 13.07 -15.78
CA PRO A 251 13.43 11.86 -15.34
C PRO A 251 14.53 11.46 -16.35
N PRO A 252 15.80 11.38 -15.94
CA PRO A 252 16.82 10.74 -16.76
C PRO A 252 16.53 9.24 -16.87
N ARG A 253 17.23 8.53 -17.77
CA ARG A 253 17.19 7.07 -17.81
C ARG A 253 17.54 6.48 -16.43
N PHE A 254 16.78 5.49 -15.95
CA PHE A 254 16.93 4.98 -14.59
C PHE A 254 18.29 4.33 -14.33
N GLU A 255 18.97 3.79 -15.34
CA GLU A 255 20.32 3.23 -15.20
C GLU A 255 21.37 4.28 -14.80
N LEU A 256 21.07 5.57 -15.02
CA LEU A 256 21.92 6.70 -14.62
C LEU A 256 21.74 7.09 -13.14
N LEU A 257 20.79 6.48 -12.42
CA LEU A 257 20.64 6.69 -10.98
C LEU A 257 21.95 6.33 -10.26
N GLU A 258 22.35 7.17 -9.31
CA GLU A 258 23.63 7.02 -8.63
C GLU A 258 23.75 5.64 -7.97
N GLU A 259 24.94 5.01 -8.06
CA GLU A 259 25.19 3.65 -7.58
C GLU A 259 24.78 3.47 -6.11
N VAL A 260 25.01 4.48 -5.26
CA VAL A 260 24.59 4.46 -3.86
C VAL A 260 23.06 4.33 -3.70
N ASN A 261 22.30 5.02 -4.55
CA ASN A 261 20.84 4.98 -4.52
C ASN A 261 20.33 3.64 -5.08
N ARG A 262 20.95 3.12 -6.15
CA ARG A 262 20.63 1.78 -6.68
C ARG A 262 20.89 0.67 -5.65
N ARG A 263 21.97 0.77 -4.86
CA ARG A 263 22.24 -0.15 -3.74
C ARG A 263 21.19 -0.04 -2.65
N SER A 264 20.76 1.17 -2.31
CA SER A 264 19.67 1.37 -1.35
C SER A 264 18.38 0.70 -1.80
N LEU A 265 17.98 0.87 -3.08
CA LEU A 265 16.79 0.23 -3.64
C LEU A 265 16.89 -1.31 -3.68
N HIS A 266 18.07 -1.83 -4.01
CA HIS A 266 18.34 -3.28 -3.93
C HIS A 266 18.19 -3.80 -2.49
N ALA A 267 18.67 -3.07 -1.49
CA ALA A 267 18.52 -3.44 -0.09
C ALA A 267 17.05 -3.40 0.38
N LEU A 268 16.25 -2.43 -0.10
CA LEU A 268 14.80 -2.42 0.14
C LEU A 268 14.15 -3.67 -0.46
N ARG A 269 14.47 -4.02 -1.71
CA ARG A 269 13.93 -5.21 -2.36
C ARG A 269 14.32 -6.48 -1.60
N THR A 270 15.60 -6.62 -1.25
CA THR A 270 16.11 -7.77 -0.49
C THR A 270 15.37 -7.92 0.84
N ALA A 271 15.14 -6.81 1.56
CA ALA A 271 14.38 -6.83 2.80
C ALA A 271 12.92 -7.22 2.59
N ALA A 272 12.28 -6.77 1.51
CA ALA A 272 10.92 -7.15 1.18
C ALA A 272 10.82 -8.63 0.81
N ASP A 273 11.72 -9.12 -0.05
CA ASP A 273 11.75 -10.52 -0.49
C ASP A 273 11.96 -11.47 0.70
N ALA A 274 12.81 -11.09 1.67
CA ALA A 274 13.04 -11.87 2.89
C ALA A 274 11.81 -12.01 3.80
N THR A 275 10.78 -11.17 3.64
CA THR A 275 9.52 -11.29 4.41
C THR A 275 8.59 -12.36 3.87
N TYR A 276 8.77 -12.79 2.61
CA TYR A 276 7.90 -13.75 1.96
C TYR A 276 7.86 -15.11 2.69
N GLU A 277 9.03 -15.64 3.05
CA GLU A 277 9.17 -16.90 3.81
C GLU A 277 8.68 -16.79 5.27
N LEU A 278 8.49 -15.57 5.78
CA LEU A 278 8.03 -15.29 7.14
C LEU A 278 6.51 -15.11 7.22
N ARG A 279 5.80 -15.26 6.09
CA ARG A 279 4.35 -15.06 6.02
C ARG A 279 3.59 -16.06 6.88
N ASP A 280 2.71 -15.51 7.70
CA ASP A 280 1.76 -16.25 8.50
C ASP A 280 0.34 -15.87 8.05
N TRP A 281 -0.23 -16.70 7.17
CA TRP A 281 -1.56 -16.52 6.61
C TRP A 281 -2.67 -16.64 7.66
N GLU A 282 -2.47 -17.44 8.73
CA GLU A 282 -3.41 -17.53 9.84
C GLU A 282 -3.42 -16.24 10.66
N ARG A 283 -2.24 -15.70 10.98
CA ARG A 283 -2.13 -14.40 11.67
C ARG A 283 -2.66 -13.26 10.80
N TYR A 284 -2.35 -13.26 9.51
CA TYR A 284 -2.88 -12.27 8.56
C TYR A 284 -4.41 -12.29 8.55
N THR A 285 -5.01 -13.48 8.43
CA THR A 285 -6.47 -13.64 8.38
C THR A 285 -7.14 -13.32 9.71
N SER A 286 -6.60 -13.79 10.82
CA SER A 286 -7.16 -13.53 12.16
C SER A 286 -7.11 -12.04 12.52
N GLN A 287 -6.05 -11.32 12.19
CA GLN A 287 -5.98 -9.87 12.38
C GLN A 287 -7.00 -9.14 11.49
N MET A 288 -7.18 -9.56 10.24
CA MET A 288 -8.22 -9.03 9.35
C MET A 288 -9.62 -9.17 9.95
N VAL A 289 -9.97 -10.38 10.42
CA VAL A 289 -11.25 -10.65 11.10
C VAL A 289 -11.39 -9.82 12.37
N GLN A 290 -10.34 -9.71 13.19
CA GLN A 290 -10.36 -8.91 14.42
C GLN A 290 -10.72 -7.44 14.15
N PHE A 291 -10.07 -6.83 13.16
CA PHE A 291 -10.37 -5.44 12.79
C PHE A 291 -11.74 -5.29 12.13
N HIS A 292 -12.19 -6.29 11.37
CA HIS A 292 -13.53 -6.32 10.82
C HIS A 292 -14.60 -6.29 11.92
N LEU A 293 -14.52 -7.19 12.91
CA LEU A 293 -15.47 -7.27 14.01
C LEU A 293 -15.50 -6.00 14.88
N LYS A 294 -14.33 -5.38 15.10
CA LYS A 294 -14.25 -4.07 15.76
C LYS A 294 -14.98 -2.98 14.97
N ASN A 295 -14.77 -2.91 13.66
CA ASN A 295 -15.45 -1.93 12.80
C ASN A 295 -16.95 -2.19 12.67
N ALA A 296 -17.35 -3.46 12.56
CA ALA A 296 -18.73 -3.92 12.57
C ALA A 296 -19.48 -3.41 13.81
N THR A 297 -18.93 -3.67 15.00
CA THR A 297 -19.52 -3.25 16.27
C THR A 297 -19.50 -1.73 16.45
N SER A 298 -18.41 -1.07 16.06
CA SER A 298 -18.22 0.37 16.29
C SER A 298 -19.14 1.25 15.45
N TRP A 299 -19.40 0.89 14.19
CA TRP A 299 -20.20 1.72 13.28
C TRP A 299 -20.81 0.93 12.12
N GLY A 300 -20.18 -0.17 11.70
CA GLY A 300 -20.56 -0.93 10.50
C GLY A 300 -22.00 -1.43 10.56
N ASN A 301 -22.39 -2.11 11.64
CA ASN A 301 -23.72 -2.68 11.81
C ASN A 301 -24.81 -1.60 11.79
N ALA A 302 -24.57 -0.47 12.45
CA ALA A 302 -25.49 0.66 12.47
C ALA A 302 -25.64 1.31 11.08
N LYS A 303 -24.54 1.37 10.30
CA LYS A 303 -24.54 1.96 8.96
C LYS A 303 -25.23 1.08 7.92
N THR A 304 -25.03 -0.23 7.98
CA THR A 304 -25.54 -1.18 6.98
C THR A 304 -26.91 -1.74 7.34
N GLY A 305 -27.30 -1.69 8.62
CA GLY A 305 -28.51 -2.34 9.11
C GLY A 305 -28.40 -3.88 9.16
N ALA A 306 -27.18 -4.43 9.04
CA ALA A 306 -26.91 -5.87 9.05
C ALA A 306 -25.87 -6.22 10.13
N ASP A 307 -25.92 -7.44 10.66
CA ASP A 307 -24.84 -7.93 11.52
C ASP A 307 -23.64 -8.38 10.68
N LEU A 308 -22.64 -7.51 10.58
CA LEU A 308 -21.47 -7.78 9.75
C LEU A 308 -20.61 -8.92 10.31
N ALA A 309 -20.79 -9.32 11.58
CA ALA A 309 -20.10 -10.49 12.12
C ALA A 309 -20.48 -11.78 11.37
N GLU A 310 -21.68 -11.86 10.78
CA GLU A 310 -22.14 -13.01 10.00
C GLU A 310 -21.36 -13.19 8.68
N GLN A 311 -20.71 -12.13 8.19
CA GLN A 311 -19.86 -12.15 6.99
C GLN A 311 -18.57 -12.94 7.18
N VAL A 312 -18.14 -13.16 8.44
CA VAL A 312 -16.90 -13.87 8.75
C VAL A 312 -17.08 -15.37 8.49
N ASP A 313 -16.19 -15.92 7.67
CA ASP A 313 -16.07 -17.37 7.47
C ASP A 313 -14.99 -17.95 8.41
N PRO A 314 -15.38 -18.67 9.49
CA PRO A 314 -14.41 -19.18 10.46
C PRO A 314 -13.55 -20.32 9.90
N GLY A 315 -13.95 -20.94 8.78
CA GLY A 315 -13.19 -22.01 8.13
C GLY A 315 -12.25 -21.50 7.04
N PHE A 316 -12.28 -20.20 6.74
CA PHE A 316 -11.48 -19.62 5.68
C PHE A 316 -10.17 -19.05 6.22
N VAL A 317 -9.06 -19.40 5.56
CA VAL A 317 -7.76 -18.75 5.74
C VAL A 317 -7.32 -18.25 4.37
N LEU A 318 -7.00 -16.96 4.28
CA LEU A 318 -6.45 -16.39 3.04
C LEU A 318 -5.11 -17.06 2.76
N GLY A 319 -4.85 -17.46 1.51
CA GLY A 319 -3.57 -18.08 1.16
C GLY A 319 -3.40 -18.28 -0.33
N GLU A 320 -2.20 -18.71 -0.71
CA GLU A 320 -1.80 -18.89 -2.11
C GLU A 320 -2.40 -20.13 -2.78
N SER A 321 -2.77 -21.12 -1.96
CA SER A 321 -3.42 -22.33 -2.44
C SER A 321 -4.72 -21.96 -3.16
N PRO A 322 -4.92 -22.42 -4.41
CA PRO A 322 -6.21 -22.25 -5.05
C PRO A 322 -7.24 -22.95 -4.17
N MET A 323 -8.18 -22.18 -3.62
CA MET A 323 -9.37 -22.78 -3.07
C MET A 323 -9.97 -23.63 -4.18
N ALA A 324 -10.09 -24.93 -3.93
CA ALA A 324 -10.78 -25.82 -4.84
C ALA A 324 -12.12 -25.18 -5.18
N ALA A 325 -12.29 -24.79 -6.45
CA ALA A 325 -13.57 -24.37 -6.95
C ALA A 325 -14.51 -25.57 -6.76
N ALA A 326 -15.41 -25.47 -5.77
CA ALA A 326 -16.53 -26.37 -5.60
C ALA A 326 -17.71 -25.86 -6.43
#